data_AF-A0A962DK02-F1
#
_entry.id   AF-A0A962DK02-F1
#
_cell.length_a   1.000
_cell.length_b   1.000
_cell.length_c   1.000
_cell.angle_alpha   90.00
_cell.angle_beta   90.00
_cell.angle_gamma   90.00
#
_symmetry.space_group_name_H-M   'P 1'
#
loop_
_entity.id
_entity.type
_entity.pdbx_description
1 polymer ?
#
loop_
_entity_poly.entity_id
_entity_poly.type
_entity_poly.pdbx_seq_one_letter_code
_entity_poly.pdbx_strand_id
1 'polypeptide(L)'
;MRTLSRHASLVLLAAVLAACSNPENDFRAAEQANTEAAWREFLDQHPDSALAGQARLRLDDLREQQDWDKAQQAQSPEALRAYLQAHPMGPNADAALEQLLDLERRFIWQTATRTATREAFENFLLQYPDAPEAAEARERIATLSPAVPARPAQPRPVQPSSAAASPEAGRSKTTVSQPVAAPKAGTGKARMQFGAFSTHERALAQRKLLASKFGQLLPGSVTIDAPL
;
A
#
# COMPACT_ATOMS: atom_id res chain seq x y z
N MET A 1 26.52 14.47 -74.40
CA MET A 1 26.75 15.38 -73.25
C MET A 1 25.50 15.70 -72.41
N ARG A 2 24.25 15.67 -72.93
CA ARG A 2 23.04 16.03 -72.14
C ARG A 2 22.57 15.00 -71.09
N THR A 3 23.13 13.79 -71.06
CA THR A 3 22.75 12.72 -70.10
C THR A 3 23.47 12.85 -68.75
N LEU A 4 24.77 13.17 -68.74
CA LEU A 4 25.55 13.30 -67.49
C LEU A 4 24.97 14.40 -66.57
N SER A 5 24.53 15.53 -67.14
CA SER A 5 23.91 16.62 -66.36
C SER A 5 22.58 16.21 -65.71
N ARG A 6 21.77 15.37 -66.38
CA ARG A 6 20.50 14.85 -65.80
C ARG A 6 20.74 13.88 -64.65
N HIS A 7 21.75 13.01 -64.76
CA HIS A 7 22.13 12.11 -63.67
C HIS A 7 22.81 12.85 -62.52
N ALA A 8 23.63 13.87 -62.80
CA ALA A 8 24.19 14.74 -61.76
C ALA A 8 23.09 15.46 -60.94
N SER A 9 22.04 15.97 -61.60
CA SER A 9 20.90 16.59 -60.91
C SER A 9 20.05 15.59 -60.10
N LEU A 10 19.89 14.35 -60.58
CA LEU A 10 19.18 13.29 -59.83
C LEU A 10 19.98 12.78 -58.63
N VAL A 11 21.32 12.69 -58.75
CA VAL A 11 22.20 12.30 -57.64
C VAL A 11 22.31 13.43 -56.60
N LEU A 12 22.35 14.70 -57.01
CA LEU A 12 22.31 15.83 -56.06
C LEU A 12 20.98 15.90 -55.29
N LEU A 13 19.86 15.53 -55.91
CA LEU A 13 18.54 15.55 -55.26
C LEU A 13 18.32 14.37 -54.30
N ALA A 14 19.05 13.26 -54.49
CA ALA A 14 19.01 12.10 -53.58
C ALA A 14 19.85 12.30 -52.30
N ALA A 15 20.79 13.25 -52.29
CA ALA A 15 21.74 13.47 -51.19
C ALA A 15 21.21 14.33 -50.02
N VAL A 16 19.92 14.68 -50.01
CA VAL A 16 19.31 15.64 -49.05
C VAL A 16 18.36 14.95 -48.04
N LEU A 17 18.10 13.64 -48.18
CA LEU A 17 17.14 12.90 -47.33
C LEU A 17 17.76 11.81 -46.44
N ALA A 18 19.07 11.84 -46.24
CA ALA A 18 19.75 11.14 -45.16
C ALA A 18 20.33 12.15 -44.17
N ALA A 19 19.46 12.88 -43.48
CA ALA A 19 19.81 13.38 -42.16
C ALA A 19 20.09 12.13 -41.30
N CYS A 20 21.37 11.80 -41.12
CA CYS A 20 21.79 10.68 -40.30
C CYS A 20 21.46 11.06 -38.84
N SER A 21 20.26 10.71 -38.39
CA SER A 21 19.88 10.78 -36.99
C SER A 21 20.90 9.97 -36.21
N ASN A 22 21.58 10.62 -35.27
CA ASN A 22 22.69 10.02 -34.55
C ASN A 22 22.18 9.64 -33.17
N PRO A 23 22.03 8.35 -32.83
CA PRO A 23 21.30 7.93 -31.64
C PRO A 23 21.83 8.56 -30.34
N GLU A 24 23.14 8.79 -30.22
CA GLU A 24 23.71 9.44 -29.02
C GLU A 24 23.37 10.93 -28.90
N ASN A 25 23.08 11.61 -30.02
CA ASN A 25 22.67 13.02 -30.02
C ASN A 25 21.17 13.13 -29.72
N ASP A 26 20.36 12.29 -30.36
CA ASP A 26 18.90 12.31 -30.20
C ASP A 26 18.50 11.78 -28.81
N PHE A 27 19.23 10.80 -28.27
CA PHE A 27 19.10 10.38 -26.87
C PHE A 27 19.44 11.52 -25.90
N ARG A 28 20.52 12.28 -26.16
CA ARG A 28 20.88 13.45 -25.33
C ARG A 28 19.82 14.56 -25.43
N ALA A 29 19.22 14.76 -26.60
CA ALA A 29 18.11 15.70 -26.75
C ALA A 29 16.88 15.24 -25.97
N ALA A 30 16.56 13.94 -25.98
CA ALA A 30 15.50 13.36 -25.16
C ALA A 30 15.78 13.49 -23.66
N GLU A 31 17.02 13.28 -23.22
CA GLU A 31 17.45 13.46 -21.82
C GLU A 31 17.37 14.93 -21.37
N GLN A 32 17.73 15.88 -22.24
CA GLN A 32 17.62 17.31 -21.96
C GLN A 32 16.17 17.81 -21.89
N ALA A 33 15.30 17.29 -22.76
CA ALA A 33 13.87 17.60 -22.73
C ALA A 33 13.16 16.92 -21.55
N ASN A 34 13.57 15.68 -21.23
CA ASN A 34 13.02 14.81 -20.20
C ASN A 34 11.47 14.75 -20.19
N THR A 35 10.88 14.51 -21.36
CA THR A 35 9.41 14.35 -21.53
C THR A 35 9.05 13.03 -22.19
N GLU A 36 7.86 12.52 -21.90
CA GLU A 36 7.31 11.34 -22.60
C GLU A 36 7.25 11.50 -24.12
N ALA A 37 7.13 12.73 -24.63
CA ALA A 37 7.15 13.00 -26.05
C ALA A 37 8.54 12.78 -26.64
N ALA A 38 9.58 13.35 -26.02
CA ALA A 38 10.95 13.25 -26.52
C ALA A 38 11.53 11.83 -26.40
N TRP A 39 11.21 11.10 -25.32
CA TRP A 39 11.62 9.70 -25.19
C TRP A 39 10.89 8.76 -26.17
N ARG A 40 9.61 9.00 -26.47
CA ARG A 40 8.91 8.26 -27.54
C ARG A 40 9.49 8.57 -28.92
N GLU A 41 9.71 9.84 -29.25
CA GLU A 41 10.33 10.23 -30.52
C GLU A 41 11.69 9.55 -30.73
N PHE A 42 12.52 9.48 -29.68
CA PHE A 42 13.77 8.73 -29.73
C PHE A 42 13.54 7.23 -30.01
N LEU A 43 12.58 6.59 -29.34
CA LEU A 43 12.26 5.17 -29.53
C LEU A 43 11.67 4.85 -30.90
N ASP A 44 10.88 5.77 -31.47
CA ASP A 44 10.27 5.65 -32.80
C ASP A 44 11.32 5.85 -33.91
N GLN A 45 12.28 6.76 -33.73
CA GLN A 45 13.39 6.97 -34.66
C GLN A 45 14.51 5.93 -34.56
N HIS A 46 14.77 5.42 -33.35
CA HIS A 46 15.94 4.58 -33.03
C HIS A 46 15.55 3.25 -32.33
N PRO A 47 14.61 2.45 -32.88
CA PRO A 47 14.06 1.26 -32.20
C PRO A 47 15.11 0.18 -31.90
N ASP A 48 16.10 0.02 -32.79
CA ASP A 48 17.18 -0.97 -32.68
C ASP A 48 18.46 -0.42 -32.01
N SER A 49 18.43 0.81 -31.49
CA SER A 49 19.59 1.41 -30.82
C SER A 49 19.95 0.70 -29.51
N ALA A 50 21.24 0.58 -29.22
CA ALA A 50 21.73 0.11 -27.92
C ALA A 50 21.20 0.96 -26.74
N LEU A 51 20.81 2.21 -26.98
CA LEU A 51 20.23 3.12 -26.00
C LEU A 51 18.70 2.96 -25.85
N ALA A 52 18.02 2.23 -26.74
CA ALA A 52 16.56 2.07 -26.71
C ALA A 52 16.06 1.43 -25.41
N GLY A 53 16.81 0.49 -24.82
CA GLY A 53 16.50 -0.08 -23.51
C GLY A 53 16.50 0.98 -22.40
N GLN A 54 17.48 1.88 -22.39
CA GLN A 54 17.57 2.97 -21.42
C GLN A 54 16.47 4.02 -21.63
N ALA A 55 16.15 4.36 -22.87
CA ALA A 55 15.07 5.30 -23.20
C ALA A 55 13.68 4.76 -22.80
N ARG A 56 13.44 3.45 -22.92
CA ARG A 56 12.23 2.79 -22.40
C ARG A 56 12.11 2.91 -20.89
N LEU A 57 13.18 2.61 -20.15
CA LEU A 57 13.20 2.80 -18.69
C LEU A 57 12.90 4.26 -18.31
N ARG A 58 13.47 5.25 -19.01
CA ARG A 58 13.18 6.68 -18.76
C ARG A 58 11.73 7.07 -19.08
N LEU A 59 11.15 6.51 -20.13
CA LEU A 59 9.76 6.74 -20.48
C LEU A 59 8.81 6.13 -19.43
N ASP A 60 9.13 4.94 -18.93
CA ASP A 60 8.34 4.24 -17.91
C ASP A 60 8.48 4.93 -16.52
N ASP A 61 9.69 5.36 -16.13
CA ASP A 61 9.95 6.21 -14.94
C ASP A 61 9.04 7.46 -14.93
N LEU A 62 8.97 8.18 -16.06
CA LEU A 62 8.18 9.41 -16.19
C LEU A 62 6.67 9.16 -16.11
N ARG A 63 6.19 8.04 -16.65
CA ARG A 63 4.78 7.65 -16.59
C ARG A 63 4.36 7.25 -15.19
N GLU A 64 5.19 6.46 -14.52
CA GLU A 64 4.98 6.07 -13.13
C GLU A 64 4.89 7.30 -12.22
N GLN A 65 5.83 8.25 -12.36
CA GLN A 65 5.80 9.50 -11.59
C GLN A 65 4.54 10.32 -11.90
N GLN A 66 4.14 10.42 -13.18
CA GLN A 66 2.94 11.18 -13.57
C GLN A 66 1.64 10.54 -13.04
N ASP A 67 1.54 9.22 -13.03
CA ASP A 67 0.39 8.50 -12.47
C ASP A 67 0.37 8.54 -10.95
N TRP A 68 1.54 8.50 -10.31
CA TRP A 68 1.68 8.71 -8.87
C TRP A 68 1.26 10.12 -8.46
N ASP A 69 1.70 11.15 -9.19
CA ASP A 69 1.31 12.55 -8.95
C ASP A 69 -0.21 12.74 -9.09
N LYS A 70 -0.87 12.08 -10.05
CA LYS A 70 -2.34 12.07 -10.17
C LYS A 70 -3.00 11.43 -8.95
N ALA A 71 -2.49 10.28 -8.49
CA ALA A 71 -3.02 9.58 -7.32
C ALA A 71 -2.87 10.43 -6.04
N GLN A 72 -1.70 11.06 -5.88
CA GLN A 72 -1.37 11.97 -4.78
C GLN A 72 -2.23 13.24 -4.78
N GLN A 73 -2.60 13.77 -5.95
CA GLN A 73 -3.51 14.92 -6.05
C GLN A 73 -4.97 14.54 -5.76
N ALA A 74 -5.39 13.34 -6.17
CA ALA A 74 -6.76 12.88 -5.94
C ALA A 74 -7.03 12.41 -4.50
N GLN A 75 -6.01 11.90 -3.80
CA GLN A 75 -6.06 11.40 -2.42
C GLN A 75 -7.22 10.42 -2.13
N SER A 76 -7.63 9.66 -3.15
CA SER A 76 -8.80 8.77 -3.09
C SER A 76 -8.41 7.30 -3.20
N PRO A 77 -9.19 6.38 -2.60
CA PRO A 77 -8.99 4.94 -2.79
C PRO A 77 -8.98 4.53 -4.26
N GLU A 78 -9.83 5.15 -5.09
CA GLU A 78 -9.97 4.83 -6.52
C GLU A 78 -8.69 5.18 -7.29
N ALA A 79 -8.11 6.35 -7.05
CA ALA A 79 -6.90 6.78 -7.74
C ALA A 79 -5.66 5.98 -7.31
N LEU A 80 -5.55 5.65 -6.01
CA LEU A 80 -4.47 4.79 -5.50
C LEU A 80 -4.57 3.37 -6.05
N ARG A 81 -5.78 2.80 -6.14
CA ARG A 81 -6.00 1.48 -6.78
C ARG A 81 -5.66 1.51 -8.28
N ALA A 82 -6.01 2.58 -8.99
CA ALA A 82 -5.65 2.73 -10.41
C ALA A 82 -4.13 2.79 -10.62
N TYR A 83 -3.42 3.59 -9.81
CA TYR A 83 -1.96 3.61 -9.81
C TYR A 83 -1.36 2.22 -9.50
N LEU A 84 -1.88 1.51 -8.49
CA LEU A 84 -1.40 0.15 -8.14
C LEU A 84 -1.67 -0.90 -9.21
N GLN A 85 -2.73 -0.76 -10.00
CA GLN A 85 -3.01 -1.63 -11.14
C GLN A 85 -2.05 -1.38 -12.32
N ALA A 86 -1.67 -0.13 -12.54
CA ALA A 86 -0.71 0.25 -13.59
C ALA A 86 0.75 -0.06 -13.20
N HIS A 87 1.11 0.17 -11.93
CA HIS A 87 2.48 0.13 -11.41
C HIS A 87 2.60 -0.80 -10.18
N PRO A 88 2.22 -2.08 -10.26
CA PRO A 88 2.13 -2.99 -9.09
C PRO A 88 3.47 -3.30 -8.42
N MET A 89 4.58 -3.02 -9.09
CA MET A 89 5.95 -3.10 -8.56
C MET A 89 6.73 -1.78 -8.76
N GLY A 90 6.03 -0.67 -9.02
CA GLY A 90 6.64 0.65 -9.17
C GLY A 90 7.26 1.17 -7.86
N PRO A 91 8.16 2.16 -7.92
CA PRO A 91 8.84 2.69 -6.74
C PRO A 91 7.88 3.27 -5.69
N ASN A 92 6.69 3.76 -6.09
CA ASN A 92 5.68 4.26 -5.15
C ASN A 92 4.60 3.22 -4.77
N ALA A 93 4.72 1.95 -5.19
CA ALA A 93 3.72 0.90 -4.93
C ALA A 93 3.47 0.64 -3.43
N ASP A 94 4.53 0.47 -2.63
CA ASP A 94 4.38 0.28 -1.19
C ASP A 94 3.71 1.52 -0.54
N ALA A 95 4.11 2.75 -0.92
CA ALA A 95 3.52 3.99 -0.41
C ALA A 95 2.02 4.15 -0.76
N ALA A 96 1.63 3.80 -1.99
CA ALA A 96 0.24 3.83 -2.42
C ALA A 96 -0.64 2.83 -1.64
N LEU A 97 -0.11 1.64 -1.34
CA LEU A 97 -0.77 0.64 -0.51
C LEU A 97 -0.97 1.12 0.94
N GLU A 98 0.03 1.78 1.54
CA GLU A 98 -0.07 2.35 2.89
C GLU A 98 -1.18 3.41 2.97
N GLN A 99 -1.22 4.34 2.00
CA GLN A 99 -2.25 5.37 1.95
C GLN A 99 -3.65 4.80 1.73
N LEU A 100 -3.79 3.78 0.88
CA LEU A 100 -5.06 3.11 0.63
C LEU A 100 -5.58 2.43 1.91
N LEU A 101 -4.69 1.74 2.64
CA LEU A 101 -5.03 1.12 3.91
C LEU A 101 -5.47 2.15 4.97
N ASP A 102 -4.78 3.30 5.04
CA ASP A 102 -5.12 4.39 5.94
C ASP A 102 -6.48 5.04 5.62
N LEU A 103 -6.77 5.30 4.34
CA LEU A 103 -8.06 5.82 3.89
C LEU A 103 -9.21 4.89 4.25
N GLU A 104 -9.08 3.58 3.95
CA GLU A 104 -10.09 2.58 4.31
C GLU A 104 -10.29 2.49 5.83
N ARG A 105 -9.19 2.43 6.60
CA ARG A 105 -9.21 2.39 8.07
C ARG A 105 -9.97 3.58 8.66
N ARG A 106 -9.66 4.81 8.19
CA ARG A 106 -10.35 6.03 8.61
C ARG A 106 -11.84 6.00 8.25
N PHE A 107 -12.20 5.51 7.07
CA PHE A 107 -13.59 5.40 6.65
C PHE A 107 -14.40 4.41 7.52
N ILE A 108 -13.85 3.23 7.83
CA ILE A 108 -14.51 2.26 8.71
C ILE A 108 -14.61 2.82 10.14
N TRP A 109 -13.57 3.47 10.66
CA TRP A 109 -13.60 4.12 11.98
C TRP A 109 -14.68 5.22 12.07
N GLN A 110 -14.73 6.12 11.09
CA GLN A 110 -15.77 7.16 11.02
C GLN A 110 -17.18 6.56 10.94
N THR A 111 -17.35 5.48 10.17
CA THR A 111 -18.62 4.76 10.07
C THR A 111 -19.01 4.11 11.40
N ALA A 112 -18.07 3.47 12.10
CA ALA A 112 -18.32 2.89 13.42
C ALA A 112 -18.69 3.98 14.45
N THR A 113 -17.97 5.10 14.45
CA THR A 113 -18.21 6.25 15.33
C THR A 113 -19.58 6.89 15.08
N ARG A 114 -19.98 7.05 13.81
CA ARG A 114 -21.29 7.60 13.42
C ARG A 114 -22.45 6.64 13.75
N THR A 115 -22.23 5.34 13.60
CA THR A 115 -23.24 4.31 13.87
C THR A 115 -23.40 4.08 15.38
N ALA A 116 -22.32 4.24 16.14
CA ALA A 116 -22.26 4.15 17.60
C ALA A 116 -22.84 2.85 18.19
N THR A 117 -22.77 1.74 17.45
CA THR A 117 -23.18 0.41 17.93
C THR A 117 -21.97 -0.48 18.23
N ARG A 118 -22.17 -1.45 19.11
CA ARG A 118 -21.17 -2.46 19.48
C ARG A 118 -20.65 -3.19 18.24
N GLU A 119 -21.56 -3.64 17.38
CA GLU A 119 -21.26 -4.44 16.20
C GLU A 119 -20.37 -3.68 15.20
N ALA A 120 -20.53 -2.35 15.11
CA ALA A 120 -19.74 -1.52 14.22
C ALA A 120 -18.29 -1.34 14.72
N PHE A 121 -18.10 -1.19 16.04
CA PHE A 121 -16.77 -1.19 16.66
C PHE A 121 -16.11 -2.57 16.68
N GLU A 122 -16.88 -3.65 16.88
CA GLU A 122 -16.41 -5.04 16.77
C GLU A 122 -15.94 -5.34 15.33
N ASN A 123 -16.69 -4.91 14.31
CA ASN A 123 -16.25 -5.01 12.91
C ASN A 123 -14.99 -4.18 12.61
N PHE A 124 -14.85 -2.97 13.17
CA PHE A 124 -13.61 -2.20 13.04
C PHE A 124 -12.42 -2.96 13.62
N LEU A 125 -12.55 -3.51 14.83
CA LEU A 125 -11.51 -4.31 15.50
C LEU A 125 -11.17 -5.60 14.76
N LEU A 126 -12.14 -6.23 14.09
CA LEU A 126 -11.91 -7.41 13.26
C LEU A 126 -11.03 -7.10 12.04
N GLN A 127 -11.22 -5.94 11.42
CA GLN A 127 -10.48 -5.52 10.23
C GLN A 127 -9.15 -4.84 10.56
N TYR A 128 -9.06 -4.16 11.71
CA TYR A 128 -7.95 -3.32 12.11
C TYR A 128 -7.59 -3.52 13.62
N PRO A 129 -7.17 -4.72 14.03
CA PRO A 129 -6.97 -5.06 15.45
C PRO A 129 -5.86 -4.27 16.14
N ASP A 130 -4.85 -3.83 15.37
CA ASP A 130 -3.66 -3.10 15.83
C ASP A 130 -3.69 -1.60 15.45
N ALA A 131 -4.83 -1.08 14.97
CA ALA A 131 -4.96 0.34 14.66
C ALA A 131 -4.87 1.24 15.90
N PRO A 132 -4.45 2.51 15.78
CA PRO A 132 -4.36 3.43 16.92
C PRO A 132 -5.70 3.64 17.64
N GLU A 133 -6.83 3.53 16.95
CA GLU A 133 -8.18 3.62 17.55
C GLU A 133 -8.66 2.31 18.19
N ALA A 134 -7.92 1.21 18.11
CA ALA A 134 -8.35 -0.09 18.63
C ALA A 134 -8.57 -0.08 20.15
N ALA A 135 -7.83 0.75 20.90
CA ALA A 135 -8.09 0.96 22.33
C ALA A 135 -9.44 1.66 22.55
N GLU A 136 -9.69 2.78 21.86
CA GLU A 136 -10.96 3.50 21.96
C GLU A 136 -12.15 2.61 21.55
N ALA A 137 -12.03 1.86 20.45
CA ALA A 137 -13.08 0.94 20.00
C ALA A 137 -13.52 -0.05 21.10
N ARG A 138 -12.56 -0.58 21.88
CA ARG A 138 -12.83 -1.49 23.00
C ARG A 138 -13.52 -0.77 24.16
N GLU A 139 -13.16 0.48 24.46
CA GLU A 139 -13.84 1.30 25.47
C GLU A 139 -15.28 1.67 25.05
N ARG A 140 -15.50 1.98 23.76
CA ARG A 140 -16.84 2.21 23.20
C ARG A 140 -17.71 0.95 23.32
N ILE A 141 -17.17 -0.23 22.99
CA ILE A 141 -17.89 -1.51 23.19
C ILE A 141 -18.25 -1.73 24.66
N ALA A 142 -17.30 -1.50 25.57
CA ALA A 142 -17.50 -1.69 27.00
C ALA A 142 -18.59 -0.75 27.58
N THR A 143 -18.64 0.51 27.13
CA THR A 143 -19.67 1.48 27.55
C THR A 143 -21.04 1.21 26.92
N LEU A 144 -21.09 0.71 25.68
CA LEU A 144 -22.34 0.37 24.98
C LEU A 144 -23.02 -0.90 25.50
N SER A 145 -22.27 -1.83 26.11
CA SER A 145 -22.86 -2.86 26.96
C SER A 145 -22.97 -2.36 28.40
N PRO A 146 -24.14 -1.93 28.89
CA PRO A 146 -24.30 -1.72 30.32
C PRO A 146 -23.96 -3.04 31.02
N ALA A 147 -23.13 -2.96 32.07
CA ALA A 147 -22.90 -4.10 32.94
C ALA A 147 -24.27 -4.57 33.44
N VAL A 148 -24.71 -5.75 32.97
CA VAL A 148 -25.94 -6.36 33.46
C VAL A 148 -25.75 -6.49 34.97
N PRO A 149 -26.46 -5.73 35.82
CA PRO A 149 -26.40 -5.98 37.25
C PRO A 149 -26.87 -7.42 37.40
N ALA A 150 -26.05 -8.27 38.01
CA ALA A 150 -26.38 -9.67 38.22
C ALA A 150 -27.71 -9.72 38.99
N ARG A 151 -28.81 -9.87 38.25
CA ARG A 151 -30.16 -9.75 38.79
C ARG A 151 -30.23 -10.81 39.88
N PRO A 152 -30.37 -10.44 41.17
CA PRO A 152 -30.30 -11.39 42.26
C PRO A 152 -31.30 -12.50 41.93
N ALA A 153 -30.79 -13.72 41.82
CA ALA A 153 -31.54 -14.82 41.25
C ALA A 153 -32.77 -15.06 42.11
N GLN A 154 -33.92 -14.58 41.66
CA GLN A 154 -35.18 -14.87 42.33
C GLN A 154 -35.32 -16.39 42.34
N PRO A 155 -35.47 -17.03 43.51
CA PRO A 155 -35.47 -18.48 43.59
C PRO A 155 -36.66 -19.01 42.79
N ARG A 156 -36.34 -19.61 41.64
CA ARG A 156 -37.32 -20.29 40.79
C ARG A 156 -37.88 -21.45 41.62
N PRO A 157 -39.21 -21.60 41.79
CA PRO A 157 -39.76 -22.68 42.59
C PRO A 157 -39.27 -24.03 42.06
N VAL A 158 -38.57 -24.79 42.90
CA VAL A 158 -38.08 -26.12 42.55
C VAL A 158 -39.24 -27.11 42.57
N GLN A 159 -39.55 -27.71 41.43
CA GLN A 159 -40.31 -28.96 41.43
C GLN A 159 -39.36 -30.09 41.84
N PRO A 160 -39.75 -30.98 42.79
CA PRO A 160 -38.88 -32.05 43.23
C PRO A 160 -38.87 -33.18 42.18
N SER A 161 -37.77 -33.31 41.45
CA SER A 161 -37.44 -34.56 40.76
C SER A 161 -36.29 -35.23 41.52
N SER A 162 -36.56 -36.43 42.04
CA SER A 162 -35.60 -37.26 42.76
C SER A 162 -34.47 -37.74 41.83
N ALA A 163 -33.20 -37.64 42.28
CA ALA A 163 -32.35 -38.80 42.56
C ALA A 163 -30.85 -38.45 42.74
N ALA A 164 -30.33 -38.87 43.90
CA ALA A 164 -28.99 -39.43 44.14
C ALA A 164 -27.66 -38.66 43.85
N ALA A 165 -26.81 -38.73 44.89
CA ALA A 165 -25.34 -38.74 44.91
C ALA A 165 -24.57 -37.40 44.94
N SER A 166 -23.59 -37.38 45.85
CA SER A 166 -22.78 -36.22 46.27
C SER A 166 -21.27 -36.45 45.93
N PRO A 167 -20.25 -35.80 46.56
CA PRO A 167 -19.46 -34.80 45.83
C PRO A 167 -17.93 -35.00 45.92
N GLU A 168 -17.13 -34.19 45.22
CA GLU A 168 -15.81 -33.66 45.64
C GLU A 168 -15.38 -32.55 44.64
N ALA A 169 -15.12 -31.31 45.06
CA ALA A 169 -13.94 -30.77 45.74
C ALA A 169 -12.80 -30.34 44.78
N GLY A 170 -12.54 -29.03 44.70
CA GLY A 170 -11.48 -28.45 43.86
C GLY A 170 -11.35 -26.94 44.10
N ARG A 171 -10.38 -26.53 44.93
CA ARG A 171 -10.25 -25.19 45.50
C ARG A 171 -8.96 -24.51 45.04
N SER A 172 -9.03 -23.27 44.55
CA SER A 172 -8.12 -22.11 44.78
C SER A 172 -8.57 -20.95 43.87
N LYS A 173 -8.84 -19.70 44.27
CA LYS A 173 -8.19 -18.69 45.16
C LYS A 173 -6.88 -18.06 44.62
N THR A 174 -6.91 -16.72 44.59
CA THR A 174 -5.81 -15.75 44.80
C THR A 174 -5.13 -15.11 43.58
N THR A 175 -5.66 -13.95 43.20
CA THR A 175 -4.99 -12.62 43.18
C THR A 175 -3.45 -12.55 43.23
N VAL A 176 -2.80 -11.76 42.34
CA VAL A 176 -1.91 -10.63 42.71
C VAL A 176 -1.41 -9.85 41.47
N SER A 177 -1.12 -8.57 41.72
CA SER A 177 -0.83 -7.43 40.83
C SER A 177 0.43 -7.48 39.94
N GLN A 178 0.38 -6.60 38.92
CA GLN A 178 1.45 -5.72 38.33
C GLN A 178 2.49 -5.18 39.36
N PRO A 179 3.62 -4.47 39.00
CA PRO A 179 3.83 -3.54 37.84
C PRO A 179 5.28 -3.38 37.26
N VAL A 180 5.49 -2.38 36.37
CA VAL A 180 6.57 -1.31 36.43
C VAL A 180 7.33 -0.94 35.11
N ALA A 181 7.44 0.39 34.89
CA ALA A 181 8.50 1.20 34.24
C ALA A 181 8.58 1.50 32.72
N ALA A 182 8.99 2.75 32.48
CA ALA A 182 9.52 3.34 31.24
C ALA A 182 10.87 4.04 31.54
N PRO A 183 11.68 4.47 30.54
CA PRO A 183 12.83 5.33 30.79
C PRO A 183 12.93 6.63 29.95
N LYS A 184 13.84 7.51 30.40
CA LYS A 184 14.30 8.81 29.83
C LYS A 184 15.82 8.92 30.12
N ALA A 185 16.68 9.63 29.38
CA ALA A 185 16.62 10.37 28.11
C ALA A 185 18.06 10.43 27.52
N GLY A 186 18.28 11.05 26.35
CA GLY A 186 19.63 11.28 25.81
C GLY A 186 19.71 12.36 24.73
N THR A 187 20.64 13.31 24.89
CA THR A 187 20.91 14.42 23.95
C THR A 187 22.05 14.09 22.97
N GLY A 188 21.85 14.36 21.68
CA GLY A 188 22.87 14.13 20.65
C GLY A 188 22.54 14.86 19.33
N LYS A 189 23.57 15.37 18.66
CA LYS A 189 23.53 16.32 17.52
C LYS A 189 22.57 15.94 16.36
N ALA A 190 21.87 16.95 15.86
CA ALA A 190 21.09 16.98 14.61
C ALA A 190 21.95 16.65 13.36
N ARG A 191 21.42 16.18 12.22
CA ARG A 191 20.06 15.68 11.87
C ARG A 191 20.13 15.03 10.47
N MET A 192 19.85 13.73 10.39
CA MET A 192 19.13 13.09 9.28
C MET A 192 18.26 11.98 9.88
N GLN A 193 17.10 12.37 10.40
CA GLN A 193 16.14 11.41 10.94
C GLN A 193 15.40 10.75 9.77
N PHE A 194 15.82 9.53 9.42
CA PHE A 194 14.90 8.59 8.80
C PHE A 194 13.72 8.39 9.75
N GLY A 195 12.50 8.44 9.20
CA GLY A 195 11.26 8.39 9.97
C GLY A 195 11.15 7.11 10.79
N ALA A 196 11.06 7.29 12.10
CA ALA A 196 10.71 6.33 13.13
C ALA A 196 9.88 5.09 12.70
N PHE A 197 10.56 3.94 12.60
CA PHE A 197 10.05 2.58 12.86
C PHE A 197 8.88 2.03 12.02
N SER A 198 9.20 1.45 10.86
CA SER A 198 8.86 0.04 10.66
C SER A 198 10.09 -0.81 10.99
N THR A 199 9.97 -1.78 11.90
CA THR A 199 10.93 -2.90 11.89
C THR A 199 10.74 -3.64 10.57
N HIS A 200 11.79 -4.27 10.03
CA HIS A 200 11.67 -5.07 8.80
C HIS A 200 10.49 -6.06 8.87
N GLU A 201 10.30 -6.68 10.04
CA GLU A 201 9.16 -7.51 10.39
C GLU A 201 7.79 -6.80 10.31
N ARG A 202 7.66 -5.56 10.80
CA ARG A 202 6.43 -4.76 10.64
C ARG A 202 6.18 -4.40 9.18
N ALA A 203 7.21 -4.02 8.42
CA ALA A 203 7.08 -3.76 6.99
C ALA A 203 6.63 -5.01 6.22
N LEU A 204 7.17 -6.19 6.56
CA LEU A 204 6.73 -7.47 5.98
C LEU A 204 5.31 -7.86 6.41
N ALA A 205 4.94 -7.68 7.68
CA ALA A 205 3.59 -7.94 8.17
C ALA A 205 2.56 -7.02 7.50
N GLN A 206 2.90 -5.74 7.35
CA GLN A 206 2.10 -4.75 6.64
C GLN A 206 2.00 -5.10 5.15
N ARG A 207 3.09 -5.42 4.47
CA ARG A 207 3.08 -5.91 3.08
C ARG A 207 2.27 -7.20 2.92
N LYS A 208 2.28 -8.12 3.90
CA LYS A 208 1.45 -9.34 3.92
C LYS A 208 -0.03 -9.01 4.11
N LEU A 209 -0.38 -8.07 4.99
CA LEU A 209 -1.74 -7.56 5.15
C LEU A 209 -2.23 -6.91 3.85
N LEU A 210 -1.42 -6.05 3.25
CA LEU A 210 -1.67 -5.39 1.97
C LEU A 210 -1.85 -6.40 0.84
N ALA A 211 -0.99 -7.41 0.73
CA ALA A 211 -1.13 -8.50 -0.24
C ALA A 211 -2.36 -9.39 0.02
N SER A 212 -2.78 -9.59 1.27
CA SER A 212 -4.01 -10.35 1.58
C SER A 212 -5.29 -9.56 1.28
N LYS A 213 -5.28 -8.24 1.52
CA LYS A 213 -6.42 -7.33 1.35
C LYS A 213 -6.57 -6.84 -0.10
N PHE A 214 -5.45 -6.68 -0.80
CA PHE A 214 -5.35 -6.10 -2.13
C PHE A 214 -4.65 -7.02 -3.15
N GLY A 215 -4.47 -8.31 -2.86
CA GLY A 215 -3.79 -9.26 -3.76
C GLY A 215 -4.45 -9.40 -5.14
N GLN A 216 -5.75 -9.11 -5.26
CA GLN A 216 -6.46 -9.05 -6.54
C GLN A 216 -6.11 -7.80 -7.38
N LEU A 217 -5.52 -6.78 -6.77
CA LEU A 217 -5.02 -5.55 -7.42
C LEU A 217 -3.53 -5.62 -7.75
N LEU A 218 -2.80 -6.62 -7.22
CA LEU A 218 -1.36 -6.80 -7.40
C LEU A 218 -1.09 -8.08 -8.22
N PRO A 219 -1.14 -8.04 -9.56
CA PRO A 219 -0.74 -9.17 -10.38
C PRO A 219 0.73 -9.50 -10.12
N GLY A 220 1.02 -10.73 -9.68
CA GLY A 220 2.38 -11.16 -9.34
C GLY A 220 2.71 -11.18 -7.84
N SER A 221 1.71 -11.22 -6.95
CA SER A 221 1.93 -11.66 -5.56
C SER A 221 2.43 -13.11 -5.54
N VAL A 222 3.76 -13.27 -5.55
CA VAL A 222 4.42 -14.56 -5.37
C VAL A 222 3.98 -15.13 -4.03
N THR A 223 3.18 -16.19 -4.08
CA THR A 223 2.89 -17.03 -2.93
C THR A 223 4.20 -17.64 -2.44
N ILE A 224 4.76 -17.06 -1.38
CA ILE A 224 5.81 -17.69 -0.57
C ILE A 224 5.15 -18.78 0.28
N ASP A 225 4.62 -19.79 -0.41
CA ASP A 225 4.06 -21.05 0.09
C ASP A 225 3.94 -22.03 -1.08
N ALA A 226 5.10 -22.38 -1.65
CA ALA A 226 5.27 -23.57 -2.47
C ALA A 226 6.17 -24.54 -1.68
N PRO A 227 5.63 -25.62 -1.08
CA PRO A 227 6.44 -26.60 -0.39
C PRO A 227 7.13 -27.55 -1.39
N LEU A 228 8.47 -27.54 -1.33
CA LEU A 228 9.45 -28.46 -1.96
C LEU A 228 9.57 -28.42 -3.49
#